data_AF-A0A4Q9G9N5-F1
#
_entry.id   AF-A0A4Q9G9N5-F1
#
_cell.length_a   1.000
_cell.length_b   1.000
_cell.length_c   1.000
_cell.angle_alpha   90.00
_cell.angle_beta   90.00
_cell.angle_gamma   90.00
#
_symmetry.space_group_name_H-M   'P 1'
#
loop_
_entity.id
_entity.type
_entity.pdbx_description
1 polymer ?
#
loop_
_entity_poly.entity_id
_entity_poly.type
_entity_poly.pdbx_seq_one_letter_code
_entity_poly.pdbx_strand_id
1 'polypeptide(L)'
;MSDASRENRSEYYLNLIGKEDFNNVRPSLDGLPTKLELKYLTMEALSPEGGYGFVLKSTSVTADDREYLEGQIEGNAIRCSGSHFSEGDKGELRITLKSEKVNRVRFAVDAINHNSVSAYKYFDKAGKELGSIDSHGGWIDFQLSPEESEQTSIGYVSVFLTVNIVGPLVDSLEMWRWNAYS
;
A
#
# COMPACT_ATOMS: atom_id res chain seq x y z
N MET A 1 3.52 46.24 -21.84
CA MET A 1 3.63 44.77 -21.82
C MET A 1 4.51 44.42 -20.64
N SER A 2 3.92 44.12 -19.49
CA SER A 2 4.65 43.61 -18.32
C SER A 2 4.52 42.10 -18.32
N ASP A 3 5.66 41.44 -18.49
CA ASP A 3 5.84 40.01 -18.44
C ASP A 3 5.53 39.52 -17.02
N ALA A 4 4.30 39.03 -16.81
CA ALA A 4 3.82 38.47 -15.56
C ALA A 4 3.71 36.96 -15.68
N SER A 5 4.79 36.32 -16.15
CA SER A 5 5.02 34.88 -16.02
C SER A 5 5.85 34.63 -14.75
N ARG A 6 5.38 35.13 -13.60
CA ARG A 6 5.84 34.58 -12.31
C ARG A 6 5.22 33.20 -12.20
N GLU A 7 5.98 32.18 -12.58
CA GLU A 7 5.70 30.79 -12.28
C GLU A 7 5.25 30.66 -10.81
N ASN A 8 4.02 30.21 -10.60
CA ASN A 8 3.54 29.75 -9.30
C ASN A 8 4.41 28.54 -8.90
N ARG A 9 5.55 28.80 -8.26
CA ARG A 9 6.27 27.76 -7.52
C ARG A 9 5.35 27.32 -6.39
N SER A 10 5.03 26.02 -6.31
CA SER A 10 4.26 25.51 -5.18
C SER A 10 4.98 25.87 -3.89
N GLU A 11 4.28 26.50 -2.94
CA GLU A 11 4.82 26.88 -1.62
C GLU A 11 5.23 25.65 -0.76
N TYR A 12 4.96 24.44 -1.28
CA TYR A 12 5.17 23.18 -0.61
C TYR A 12 6.00 22.20 -1.45
N TYR A 13 6.69 21.29 -0.76
CA TYR A 13 7.36 20.13 -1.32
C TYR A 13 7.11 18.87 -0.49
N LEU A 14 7.22 17.70 -1.12
CA LEU A 14 7.11 16.42 -0.43
C LEU A 14 8.48 15.95 0.04
N ASN A 15 8.57 15.61 1.33
CA ASN A 15 9.73 14.99 1.94
C ASN A 15 9.46 13.51 2.24
N LEU A 16 10.38 12.62 1.86
CA LEU A 16 10.30 11.19 2.16
C LEU A 16 10.57 10.99 3.66
N ILE A 17 9.65 10.35 4.35
CA ILE A 17 9.73 10.14 5.81
C ILE A 17 9.86 8.68 6.20
N GLY A 18 9.62 7.76 5.27
CA GLY A 18 9.88 6.34 5.47
C GLY A 18 9.73 5.55 4.18
N LYS A 19 10.52 4.47 4.09
CA LYS A 19 10.46 3.49 3.02
C LYS A 19 10.59 2.08 3.62
N GLU A 20 9.84 1.14 3.06
CA GLU A 20 9.92 -0.29 3.38
C GLU A 20 10.01 -1.08 2.08
N ASP A 21 11.03 -1.92 1.96
CA ASP A 21 11.29 -2.80 0.80
C ASP A 21 11.13 -4.28 1.14
N PHE A 22 10.66 -4.59 2.36
CA PHE A 22 10.38 -5.92 2.89
C PHE A 22 11.54 -6.94 2.83
N ASN A 23 12.74 -6.54 2.42
CA ASN A 23 13.91 -7.41 2.31
C ASN A 23 14.34 -7.98 3.68
N ASN A 24 13.94 -7.32 4.76
CA ASN A 24 14.14 -7.80 6.13
C ASN A 24 13.12 -8.86 6.59
N VAL A 25 12.05 -9.08 5.82
CA VAL A 25 11.03 -10.10 6.09
C VAL A 25 11.47 -11.38 5.43
N ARG A 26 11.67 -12.45 6.22
CA ARG A 26 12.05 -13.75 5.66
C ARG A 26 10.88 -14.36 4.88
N PRO A 27 11.11 -14.89 3.66
CA PRO A 27 10.10 -15.65 2.95
C PRO A 27 9.58 -16.81 3.80
N SER A 28 8.27 -17.00 3.80
CA SER A 28 7.62 -18.07 4.57
C SER A 28 6.55 -18.74 3.71
N LEU A 29 6.76 -20.02 3.39
CA LEU A 29 5.85 -20.84 2.58
C LEU A 29 4.62 -21.29 3.39
N ASP A 30 4.80 -21.52 4.69
CA ASP A 30 3.79 -22.07 5.60
C ASP A 30 2.78 -21.00 6.09
N GLY A 31 2.97 -19.75 5.67
CA GLY A 31 2.20 -18.59 6.13
C GLY A 31 2.92 -17.82 7.23
N LEU A 32 2.77 -16.50 7.20
CA LEU A 32 3.02 -15.63 8.34
C LEU A 32 1.74 -15.55 9.17
N PRO A 33 1.83 -15.13 10.46
CA PRO A 33 0.65 -14.68 11.19
C PRO A 33 -0.17 -13.68 10.35
N THR A 34 -1.47 -13.55 10.65
CA THR A 34 -2.36 -12.54 10.04
C THR A 34 -1.84 -11.10 10.18
N LYS A 35 -0.78 -10.88 10.96
CA LYS A 35 -0.19 -9.59 11.26
C LYS A 35 1.33 -9.61 11.10
N LEU A 36 1.87 -8.61 10.40
CA LEU A 36 3.29 -8.35 10.25
C LEU A 36 3.61 -6.95 10.79
N GLU A 37 4.49 -6.88 11.77
CA GLU A 37 4.91 -5.63 12.41
C GLU A 37 6.28 -5.19 11.90
N LEU A 38 6.35 -4.04 11.24
CA LEU A 38 7.58 -3.46 10.70
C LEU A 38 7.87 -2.11 11.36
N LYS A 39 9.03 -1.54 11.05
CA LYS A 39 9.48 -0.27 11.65
C LYS A 39 8.47 0.85 11.42
N TYR A 40 7.99 0.98 10.18
CA TYR A 40 7.16 2.11 9.77
C TYR A 40 5.67 1.79 9.69
N LEU A 41 5.31 0.52 9.69
CA LEU A 41 3.95 0.09 9.40
C LEU A 41 3.62 -1.24 10.05
N THR A 42 2.35 -1.58 10.01
CA THR A 42 1.79 -2.88 10.35
C THR A 42 0.97 -3.34 9.16
N MET A 43 1.16 -4.59 8.72
CA MET A 43 0.30 -5.21 7.71
C MET A 43 -0.60 -6.25 8.37
N GLU A 44 -1.86 -6.28 7.98
CA GLU A 44 -2.84 -7.24 8.48
C GLU A 44 -3.64 -7.86 7.34
N ALA A 45 -3.75 -9.18 7.34
CA ALA A 45 -4.69 -9.93 6.51
C ALA A 45 -6.00 -10.11 7.28
N LEU A 46 -7.06 -9.46 6.83
CA LEU A 46 -8.35 -9.38 7.51
C LEU A 46 -9.45 -10.06 6.68
N SER A 47 -10.41 -10.66 7.39
CA SER A 47 -11.66 -11.21 6.86
C SER A 47 -12.84 -10.32 7.28
N PRO A 48 -13.23 -9.32 6.48
CA PRO A 48 -14.28 -8.37 6.87
C PRO A 48 -15.62 -9.05 7.21
N GLU A 49 -15.93 -10.15 6.52
CA GLU A 49 -17.20 -10.87 6.67
C GLU A 49 -17.14 -12.04 7.67
N GLY A 50 -15.98 -12.27 8.33
CA GLY A 50 -15.81 -13.33 9.33
C GLY A 50 -15.97 -14.76 8.78
N GLY A 51 -14.96 -15.25 8.05
CA GLY A 51 -14.92 -16.59 7.43
C GLY A 51 -13.61 -17.34 7.69
N TYR A 52 -13.14 -18.11 6.71
CA TYR A 52 -11.86 -18.81 6.78
C TYR A 52 -10.68 -17.84 6.94
N GLY A 53 -9.69 -18.23 7.73
CA GLY A 53 -8.57 -17.35 8.08
C GLY A 53 -7.68 -17.02 6.88
N PHE A 54 -7.37 -15.74 6.71
CA PHE A 54 -6.36 -15.26 5.77
C PHE A 54 -4.97 -15.24 6.41
N VAL A 55 -3.92 -15.35 5.61
CA VAL A 55 -2.53 -15.22 6.09
C VAL A 55 -1.76 -14.23 5.24
N LEU A 56 -0.75 -13.61 5.83
CA LEU A 56 0.27 -12.93 5.05
C LEU A 56 1.28 -13.97 4.56
N LYS A 57 1.81 -13.82 3.35
CA LYS A 57 2.97 -14.59 2.88
C LYS A 57 4.01 -13.63 2.33
N SER A 58 5.26 -13.85 2.72
CA SER A 58 6.40 -13.19 2.09
C SER A 58 6.96 -14.11 1.02
N THR A 59 7.14 -13.58 -0.18
CA THR A 59 7.65 -14.28 -1.36
C THR A 59 8.87 -13.53 -1.88
N SER A 60 9.94 -14.24 -2.23
CA SER A 60 11.04 -13.65 -3.00
C SER A 60 10.68 -13.64 -4.48
N VAL A 61 10.77 -12.48 -5.11
CA VAL A 61 10.55 -12.21 -6.53
C VAL A 61 11.89 -11.89 -7.17
N THR A 62 12.22 -12.62 -8.22
CA THR A 62 13.49 -12.58 -8.95
C THR A 62 13.24 -12.32 -10.43
N ALA A 63 14.28 -11.98 -11.20
CA ALA A 63 14.15 -11.63 -12.62
C ALA A 63 13.49 -12.70 -13.51
N ASP A 64 13.42 -13.95 -13.06
CA ASP A 64 12.78 -15.06 -13.77
C ASP A 64 11.28 -15.21 -13.46
N ASP A 65 10.79 -14.52 -12.41
CA ASP A 65 9.39 -14.56 -12.00
C ASP A 65 8.52 -13.67 -12.90
N ARG A 66 7.26 -14.06 -13.11
CA ARG A 66 6.36 -13.31 -13.99
C ARG A 66 5.98 -11.95 -13.39
N GLU A 67 5.91 -11.88 -12.07
CA GLU A 67 5.60 -10.67 -11.31
C GLU A 67 6.76 -9.67 -11.28
N TYR A 68 7.97 -10.08 -11.66
CA TYR A 68 9.14 -9.23 -11.60
C TYR A 68 9.01 -8.00 -12.49
N LEU A 69 9.25 -6.85 -11.88
CA LEU A 69 9.33 -5.57 -12.57
C LEU A 69 10.34 -4.70 -11.82
N GLU A 70 11.53 -4.53 -12.40
CA GLU A 70 12.63 -3.79 -11.77
C GLU A 70 12.18 -2.41 -11.26
N GLY A 71 12.52 -2.10 -10.02
CA GLY A 71 12.10 -0.89 -9.33
C GLY A 71 10.64 -0.83 -8.91
N GLN A 72 9.82 -1.86 -9.16
CA GLN A 72 8.43 -1.97 -8.70
C GLN A 72 8.19 -3.20 -7.84
N ILE A 73 8.44 -4.39 -8.39
CA ILE A 73 8.23 -5.67 -7.72
C ILE A 73 9.53 -6.49 -7.88
N GLU A 74 10.35 -6.52 -6.84
CA GLU A 74 11.60 -7.29 -6.80
C GLU A 74 12.09 -7.52 -5.37
N GLY A 75 12.87 -8.58 -5.13
CA GLY A 75 13.27 -8.92 -3.77
C GLY A 75 12.09 -9.52 -3.00
N ASN A 76 11.91 -9.18 -1.73
CA ASN A 76 10.80 -9.75 -0.96
C ASN A 76 9.54 -8.90 -1.10
N ALA A 77 8.41 -9.53 -1.38
CA ALA A 77 7.11 -8.88 -1.45
C ALA A 77 6.09 -9.62 -0.58
N ILE A 78 5.04 -8.91 -0.13
CA ILE A 78 4.03 -9.43 0.79
C ILE A 78 2.71 -9.61 0.06
N ARG A 79 2.10 -10.80 0.17
CA ARG A 79 0.73 -11.06 -0.32
C ARG A 79 -0.21 -11.43 0.81
N CYS A 80 -1.48 -11.06 0.62
CA CYS A 80 -2.58 -11.67 1.36
C CYS A 80 -2.97 -12.98 0.66
N SER A 81 -2.96 -14.10 1.37
CA SER A 81 -3.26 -15.42 0.79
C SER A 81 -4.36 -16.11 1.58
N GLY A 82 -5.30 -16.70 0.83
CA GLY A 82 -6.32 -17.60 1.36
C GLY A 82 -5.95 -19.07 1.21
N SER A 83 -6.95 -19.92 1.40
CA SER A 83 -6.90 -21.34 1.07
C SER A 83 -8.01 -21.66 0.05
N HIS A 84 -8.06 -22.90 -0.45
CA HIS A 84 -9.15 -23.33 -1.33
C HIS A 84 -10.54 -23.23 -0.67
N PHE A 85 -10.61 -23.13 0.66
CA PHE A 85 -11.87 -22.92 1.38
C PHE A 85 -12.34 -21.48 1.38
N SER A 86 -11.46 -20.51 1.11
CA SER A 86 -11.76 -19.07 1.11
C SER A 86 -11.76 -18.49 -0.31
N GLU A 87 -11.87 -19.34 -1.34
CA GLU A 87 -11.90 -18.89 -2.73
C GLU A 87 -13.26 -18.20 -3.01
N GLY A 88 -13.19 -16.97 -3.53
CA GLY A 88 -14.34 -16.11 -3.76
C GLY A 88 -14.70 -15.20 -2.57
N ASP A 89 -14.10 -15.39 -1.40
CA ASP A 89 -14.35 -14.55 -0.23
C ASP A 89 -13.74 -13.15 -0.40
N LYS A 90 -14.30 -12.16 0.30
CA LYS A 90 -13.70 -10.83 0.39
C LYS A 90 -12.61 -10.80 1.44
N GLY A 91 -11.41 -10.42 1.03
CA GLY A 91 -10.27 -10.18 1.89
C GLY A 91 -9.90 -8.70 1.93
N GLU A 92 -9.19 -8.33 2.98
CA GLU A 92 -8.57 -7.02 3.11
C GLU A 92 -7.10 -7.21 3.51
N LEU A 93 -6.18 -6.65 2.72
CA LEU A 93 -4.83 -6.39 3.19
C LEU A 93 -4.79 -4.94 3.70
N ARG A 94 -4.75 -4.77 5.01
CA ARG A 94 -4.65 -3.47 5.66
C ARG A 94 -3.19 -3.14 5.95
N ILE A 95 -2.76 -1.94 5.59
CA ILE A 95 -1.43 -1.41 5.88
C ILE A 95 -1.59 -0.16 6.75
N THR A 96 -1.36 -0.32 8.05
CA THR A 96 -1.46 0.77 9.03
C THR A 96 -0.11 1.45 9.22
N LEU A 97 -0.08 2.77 9.07
CA LEU A 97 1.12 3.59 9.11
C LEU A 97 1.39 4.06 10.53
N LYS A 98 2.63 3.94 10.99
CA LYS A 98 3.04 4.34 12.35
C LYS A 98 3.41 5.81 12.47
N SER A 99 3.59 6.51 11.35
CA SER A 99 3.94 7.94 11.36
C SER A 99 2.71 8.83 11.61
N GLU A 100 2.87 9.88 12.40
CA GLU A 100 1.78 10.79 12.81
C GLU A 100 1.30 11.77 11.74
N LYS A 101 2.05 11.94 10.64
CA LYS A 101 1.70 12.88 9.56
C LYS A 101 2.22 12.37 8.21
N VAL A 102 1.47 11.43 7.63
CA VAL A 102 1.68 10.97 6.25
C VAL A 102 0.68 11.67 5.34
N ASN A 103 1.13 12.27 4.25
CA ASN A 103 0.29 13.00 3.31
C ASN A 103 0.29 12.38 1.92
N ARG A 104 1.27 11.54 1.61
CA ARG A 104 1.24 10.68 0.42
C ARG A 104 1.79 9.31 0.77
N VAL A 105 1.14 8.29 0.22
CA VAL A 105 1.57 6.90 0.27
C VAL A 105 1.68 6.40 -1.15
N ARG A 106 2.79 5.74 -1.44
CA ARG A 106 3.00 5.07 -2.72
C ARG A 106 3.51 3.66 -2.47
N PHE A 107 2.97 2.68 -3.18
CA PHE A 107 3.42 1.29 -3.12
C PHE A 107 3.17 0.60 -4.45
N ALA A 108 3.91 -0.47 -4.71
CA ALA A 108 3.73 -1.27 -5.89
C ALA A 108 2.81 -2.45 -5.62
N VAL A 109 1.97 -2.78 -6.60
CA VAL A 109 1.12 -3.97 -6.59
C VAL A 109 1.36 -4.73 -7.87
N ASP A 110 1.47 -6.06 -7.80
CA ASP A 110 1.72 -6.85 -9.00
C ASP A 110 0.61 -6.68 -10.06
N ALA A 111 1.00 -6.85 -11.32
CA ALA A 111 0.11 -6.75 -12.47
C ALA A 111 -0.49 -8.11 -12.88
N ILE A 112 -0.34 -9.18 -12.09
CA ILE A 112 -0.82 -10.52 -12.46
C ILE A 112 -2.12 -10.85 -11.76
N ASN A 113 -2.16 -10.64 -10.46
CA ASN A 113 -3.31 -10.88 -9.62
C ASN A 113 -4.14 -9.61 -9.40
N HIS A 114 -3.90 -8.55 -10.18
CA HIS A 114 -4.65 -7.30 -10.11
C HIS A 114 -6.17 -7.47 -10.23
N ASN A 115 -6.63 -8.45 -11.02
CA ASN A 115 -8.06 -8.72 -11.19
C ASN A 115 -8.73 -9.21 -9.91
N SER A 116 -7.95 -9.65 -8.92
CA SER A 116 -8.45 -9.95 -7.58
C SER A 116 -8.68 -8.68 -6.77
N VAL A 117 -8.03 -7.56 -7.08
CA VAL A 117 -8.18 -6.30 -6.36
C VAL A 117 -9.46 -5.60 -6.81
N SER A 118 -10.30 -5.26 -5.84
CA SER A 118 -11.54 -4.52 -6.08
C SER A 118 -11.41 -3.02 -5.82
N ALA A 119 -10.61 -2.61 -4.84
CA ALA A 119 -10.37 -1.19 -4.56
C ALA A 119 -9.13 -0.98 -3.69
N TYR A 120 -8.49 0.18 -3.87
CA TYR A 120 -7.58 0.76 -2.89
C TYR A 120 -8.30 1.90 -2.17
N LYS A 121 -8.40 1.84 -0.85
CA LYS A 121 -9.01 2.91 -0.06
C LYS A 121 -8.05 3.43 1.00
N TYR A 122 -8.07 4.75 1.19
CA TYR A 122 -7.20 5.46 2.10
C TYR A 122 -8.03 6.07 3.20
N PHE A 123 -7.56 5.92 4.43
CA PHE A 123 -8.29 6.35 5.61
C PHE A 123 -7.39 7.15 6.54
N ASP A 124 -7.98 8.07 7.28
CA ASP A 124 -7.31 8.70 8.40
C ASP A 124 -7.23 7.75 9.61
N LYS A 125 -6.57 8.22 10.67
CA LYS A 125 -6.39 7.44 11.90
C LYS A 125 -7.69 7.17 12.66
N ALA A 126 -8.74 7.94 12.40
CA ALA A 126 -10.07 7.75 12.99
C ALA A 126 -10.94 6.80 12.14
N GLY A 127 -10.45 6.36 10.98
CA GLY A 127 -11.17 5.48 10.06
C GLY A 127 -12.10 6.23 9.09
N LYS A 128 -11.98 7.56 8.96
CA LYS A 128 -12.68 8.31 7.93
C LYS A 128 -11.99 8.07 6.58
N GLU A 129 -12.78 7.72 5.56
CA GLU A 129 -12.28 7.59 4.18
C GLU A 129 -11.82 8.96 3.66
N LEU A 130 -10.58 9.00 3.16
CA LEU A 130 -9.94 10.16 2.55
C LEU A 130 -10.04 10.12 1.02
N GLY A 131 -10.10 8.92 0.45
CA GLY A 131 -10.24 8.71 -0.98
C GLY A 131 -10.02 7.26 -1.38
N SER A 132 -10.19 7.01 -2.67
CA SER A 132 -9.97 5.70 -3.28
C SER A 132 -9.28 5.84 -4.63
N ILE A 133 -8.61 4.76 -5.04
CA ILE A 133 -8.01 4.64 -6.36
C ILE A 133 -8.60 3.40 -7.02
N ASP A 134 -9.21 3.61 -8.18
CA ASP A 134 -9.65 2.55 -9.08
C ASP A 134 -8.52 2.26 -10.06
N SER A 135 -7.54 1.49 -9.60
CA SER A 135 -6.45 0.97 -10.41
C SER A 135 -6.41 -0.54 -10.25
N HIS A 136 -5.79 -1.20 -11.21
CA HIS A 136 -5.64 -2.63 -11.20
C HIS A 136 -4.27 -3.04 -10.62
N GLY A 137 -3.17 -2.38 -10.97
CA GLY A 137 -1.86 -2.70 -10.40
C GLY A 137 -0.78 -1.68 -10.77
N GLY A 138 0.49 -2.06 -10.59
CA GLY A 138 1.64 -1.19 -10.74
C GLY A 138 1.79 -0.24 -9.56
N TRP A 139 2.24 0.99 -9.82
CA TRP A 139 2.32 2.01 -8.79
C TRP A 139 0.95 2.53 -8.39
N ILE A 140 0.61 2.30 -7.14
CA ILE A 140 -0.54 2.91 -6.50
C ILE A 140 -0.03 4.11 -5.70
N ASP A 141 -0.61 5.27 -5.95
CA ASP A 141 -0.09 6.54 -5.43
C ASP A 141 -1.24 7.48 -5.03
N PHE A 142 -1.40 7.68 -3.73
CA PHE A 142 -2.41 8.57 -3.18
C PHE A 142 -1.77 9.69 -2.39
N GLN A 143 -2.22 10.91 -2.66
CA GLN A 143 -1.67 12.14 -2.10
C GLN A 143 -2.81 13.08 -1.72
N LEU A 144 -2.78 13.55 -0.47
CA LEU A 144 -3.58 14.67 -0.01
C LEU A 144 -3.02 15.98 -0.58
N SER A 145 -3.90 16.93 -0.90
CA SER A 145 -3.45 18.29 -1.21
C SER A 145 -2.76 18.92 0.02
N PRO A 146 -1.92 19.96 -0.17
CA PRO A 146 -1.37 20.71 0.96
C PRO A 146 -2.43 21.20 1.93
N GLU A 147 -3.57 21.70 1.44
CA GLU A 147 -4.69 22.20 2.25
C GLU A 147 -5.35 21.09 3.07
N GLU A 148 -5.58 19.91 2.46
CA GLU A 148 -6.11 18.74 3.17
C GLU A 148 -5.14 18.26 4.25
N SER A 149 -3.83 18.37 3.99
CA SER A 149 -2.76 17.92 4.88
C SER A 149 -2.63 18.70 6.19
N GLU A 150 -3.21 19.91 6.24
CA GLU A 150 -3.31 20.70 7.46
C GLU A 150 -4.35 20.12 8.43
N GLN A 151 -5.37 19.45 7.88
CA GLN A 151 -6.55 18.99 8.63
C GLN A 151 -6.52 17.49 8.91
N THR A 152 -5.84 16.71 8.07
CA THR A 152 -5.80 15.25 8.20
C THR A 152 -4.49 14.64 7.71
N SER A 153 -4.33 13.35 7.97
CA SER A 153 -3.21 12.55 7.50
C SER A 153 -3.67 11.12 7.23
N ILE A 154 -2.97 10.44 6.34
CA ILE A 154 -3.23 9.04 6.02
C ILE A 154 -2.79 8.20 7.23
N GLY A 155 -3.73 7.46 7.81
CA GLY A 155 -3.49 6.53 8.91
C GLY A 155 -3.29 5.10 8.41
N TYR A 156 -4.06 4.67 7.41
CA TYR A 156 -3.90 3.36 6.80
C TYR A 156 -4.43 3.33 5.36
N VAL A 157 -3.93 2.36 4.60
CA VAL A 157 -4.48 1.96 3.30
C VAL A 157 -5.02 0.55 3.38
N SER A 158 -6.19 0.33 2.77
CA SER A 158 -6.78 -1.00 2.62
C SER A 158 -6.77 -1.37 1.15
N VAL A 159 -6.15 -2.51 0.84
CA VAL A 159 -6.28 -3.20 -0.45
C VAL A 159 -7.40 -4.22 -0.29
N PHE A 160 -8.55 -3.93 -0.88
CA PHE A 160 -9.69 -4.86 -0.88
C PHE A 160 -9.55 -5.81 -2.06
N LEU A 161 -9.74 -7.10 -1.81
CA LEU A 161 -9.60 -8.13 -2.83
C LEU A 161 -10.66 -9.22 -2.71
N THR A 162 -10.98 -9.84 -3.84
CA THR A 162 -11.67 -11.12 -3.91
C THR A 162 -10.61 -12.21 -3.93
N VAL A 163 -10.61 -13.06 -2.92
CA VAL A 163 -9.53 -14.01 -2.70
C VAL A 163 -9.63 -15.16 -3.70
N ASN A 164 -8.55 -15.40 -4.41
CA ASN A 164 -8.28 -16.65 -5.13
C ASN A 164 -7.16 -17.39 -4.39
N ILE A 165 -6.61 -18.46 -4.98
CA ILE A 165 -5.48 -19.20 -4.39
C ILE A 165 -4.26 -18.28 -4.11
N VAL A 166 -4.12 -17.16 -4.83
CA VAL A 166 -2.97 -16.23 -4.75
C VAL A 166 -3.40 -14.76 -4.85
N GLY A 167 -3.55 -14.09 -3.70
CA GLY A 167 -3.82 -12.64 -3.68
C GLY A 167 -2.63 -11.79 -4.17
N PRO A 168 -2.85 -10.47 -4.33
CA PRO A 168 -1.86 -9.56 -4.92
C PRO A 168 -0.61 -9.45 -4.03
N LEU A 169 0.56 -9.37 -4.66
CA LEU A 169 1.80 -8.93 -4.02
C LEU A 169 1.80 -7.42 -3.89
N VAL A 170 2.20 -6.95 -2.71
CA VAL A 170 2.53 -5.58 -2.40
C VAL A 170 4.02 -5.48 -2.10
N ASP A 171 4.67 -4.50 -2.70
CA ASP A 171 6.09 -4.20 -2.53
C ASP A 171 6.33 -2.68 -2.36
N SER A 172 7.51 -2.31 -1.87
CA SER A 172 8.12 -0.99 -1.98
C SER A 172 7.20 0.16 -1.54
N LEU A 173 6.90 0.20 -0.24
CA LEU A 173 6.05 1.23 0.34
C LEU A 173 6.86 2.48 0.72
N GLU A 174 6.42 3.63 0.23
CA GLU A 174 6.96 4.95 0.51
C GLU A 174 5.91 5.84 1.19
N MET A 175 6.35 6.59 2.21
CA MET A 175 5.52 7.57 2.92
C MET A 175 6.17 8.93 2.83
N TRP A 176 5.36 9.93 2.49
CA TRP A 176 5.80 11.30 2.30
C TRP A 176 4.98 12.28 3.12
N ARG A 177 5.57 13.44 3.40
CA ARG A 177 4.94 14.55 4.12
C ARG A 177 5.13 15.86 3.37
N TRP A 178 4.10 16.71 3.36
CA TRP A 178 4.24 18.09 2.90
C TRP A 178 5.06 18.94 3.87
N ASN A 179 6.00 19.69 3.31
CA ASN A 179 6.76 20.73 4.00
C ASN A 179 6.61 22.03 3.22
N ALA A 180 6.51 23.16 3.92
CA ALA A 180 6.58 24.47 3.30
C ALA A 180 8.03 24.82 2.93
N TYR A 181 8.22 25.54 1.83
CA TYR A 181 9.48 26.25 1.58
C TYR A 181 9.55 27.45 2.54
N SER A 182 10.47 27.39 3.51
CA SER A 182 10.77 28.48 4.44
C SER A 182 11.46 29.66 3.76
#